data_AF-A0A7X8X8M9-F1
#
_entry.id   AF-A0A7X8X8M9-F1
#
_cell.length_a   1.000
_cell.length_b   1.000
_cell.length_c   1.000
_cell.angle_alpha   90.00
_cell.angle_beta   90.00
_cell.angle_gamma   90.00
#
_symmetry.space_group_name_H-M   'P 1'
#
loop_
_entity.id
_entity.type
_entity.pdbx_description
1 polymer ?
#
loop_
_entity_poly.entity_id
_entity_poly.type
_entity_poly.pdbx_seq_one_letter_code
_entity_poly.pdbx_strand_id
1 'polypeptide(L)'
;MKFLYCEHCHYAFEDEQCPACGNKKVREPLSNDACFLCEKQMMWAEMLAEALKNNGIPVVLKKRMGMGMALKVGPMMERCKVYVPFSCLQKAREIVDEMFSETNGSDVT
;
A
#
# COMPACT_ATOMS: atom_id res chain seq x y z
N MET A 1 -17.64 13.56 -2.16
CA MET A 1 -17.06 12.33 -2.73
C MET A 1 -17.28 11.22 -1.73
N LYS A 2 -17.82 10.07 -2.13
CA LYS A 2 -18.11 8.94 -1.23
C LYS A 2 -17.06 7.86 -1.47
N PHE A 3 -16.27 7.58 -0.45
CA PHE A 3 -15.35 6.44 -0.50
C PHE A 3 -16.06 5.18 -0.02
N LEU A 4 -15.77 4.08 -0.70
CA LEU A 4 -16.10 2.73 -0.31
C LEU A 4 -14.82 1.96 0.02
N TYR A 5 -14.97 1.00 0.92
CA TYR A 5 -13.89 0.21 1.48
C TYR A 5 -14.23 -1.27 1.40
N CYS A 6 -13.25 -2.05 0.93
CA CYS A 6 -13.34 -3.49 0.85
C CYS A 6 -12.54 -4.13 1.98
N GLU A 7 -13.19 -4.77 2.93
CA GLU A 7 -12.51 -5.44 4.06
C GLU A 7 -11.67 -6.65 3.61
N HIS A 8 -11.95 -7.22 2.43
CA HIS A 8 -11.18 -8.33 1.90
C HIS A 8 -9.84 -7.87 1.29
N CYS A 9 -9.87 -6.81 0.48
CA CYS A 9 -8.69 -6.31 -0.22
C CYS A 9 -8.00 -5.16 0.51
N HIS A 10 -8.68 -4.56 1.48
CA HIS A 10 -8.30 -3.33 2.17
C HIS A 10 -8.15 -2.12 1.25
N TYR A 11 -8.85 -2.09 0.11
CA TYR A 11 -8.84 -0.95 -0.80
C TYR A 11 -9.91 0.06 -0.39
N ALA A 12 -9.55 1.34 -0.37
CA ALA A 12 -10.49 2.46 -0.38
C ALA A 12 -10.56 3.09 -1.79
N PHE A 13 -11.76 3.28 -2.32
CA PHE A 13 -12.02 3.63 -3.72
C PHE A 13 -13.37 4.37 -3.86
N GLU A 14 -13.66 4.95 -5.03
CA GLU A 14 -14.88 5.75 -5.29
C GLU A 14 -15.93 5.05 -6.19
N ASP A 15 -15.62 3.85 -6.68
CA ASP A 15 -16.54 3.00 -7.46
C ASP A 15 -17.56 2.24 -6.61
N GLU A 16 -18.57 1.65 -7.26
CA GLU A 16 -19.61 0.82 -6.61
C GLU A 16 -19.12 -0.56 -6.16
N GLN A 17 -17.98 -1.03 -6.69
CA GLN A 17 -17.41 -2.34 -6.40
C GLN A 17 -15.90 -2.27 -6.28
N CYS A 18 -15.31 -3.18 -5.50
CA CYS A 18 -13.87 -3.16 -5.27
C CYS A 18 -13.08 -3.35 -6.57
N PRO A 19 -12.17 -2.42 -6.94
CA PRO A 19 -11.42 -2.53 -8.19
C PRO A 19 -10.41 -3.69 -8.20
N ALA A 20 -10.04 -4.20 -7.01
CA ALA A 20 -9.07 -5.29 -6.88
C ALA A 20 -9.69 -6.70 -6.97
N CYS A 21 -10.92 -6.90 -6.50
CA CYS A 21 -11.56 -8.22 -6.47
C CYS A 21 -12.98 -8.27 -7.04
N GLY A 22 -13.56 -7.13 -7.45
CA GLY A 22 -14.93 -7.03 -7.96
C GLY A 22 -16.04 -7.22 -6.92
N ASN A 23 -15.70 -7.37 -5.63
CA ASN A 23 -16.70 -7.59 -4.59
C ASN A 23 -17.56 -6.34 -4.37
N LYS A 24 -18.88 -6.54 -4.26
CA LYS A 24 -19.89 -5.50 -3.97
C LYS A 24 -20.23 -5.39 -2.49
N LYS A 25 -19.77 -6.33 -1.65
CA LYS A 25 -19.86 -6.25 -0.18
C LYS A 25 -18.81 -5.26 0.32
N VAL A 26 -19.12 -3.98 0.19
CA VAL A 26 -18.25 -2.84 0.50
C VAL A 26 -19.01 -1.87 1.41
N ARG A 27 -18.29 -1.14 2.25
CA ARG A 27 -18.87 -0.21 3.23
C ARG A 27 -18.13 1.11 3.22
N GLU A 28 -18.63 2.13 3.90
CA GLU A 28 -17.86 3.36 4.12
C GLU A 28 -16.62 3.06 5.00
N PRO A 29 -15.45 3.65 4.68
CA PRO A 29 -14.26 3.50 5.50
C PRO A 29 -14.40 4.24 6.84
N LEU A 30 -13.89 3.62 7.89
CA LEU A 30 -13.64 4.23 9.18
C LEU A 30 -12.26 4.88 9.17
N SER A 31 -12.06 5.94 9.96
CA SER A 31 -10.79 6.67 10.03
C SER A 31 -9.56 5.78 10.30
N ASN A 32 -9.73 4.70 11.07
CA ASN A 32 -8.67 3.78 11.47
C ASN A 32 -8.58 2.52 10.58
N ASP A 33 -9.40 2.37 9.54
CA ASP A 33 -9.29 1.23 8.64
C ASP A 33 -7.91 1.21 7.98
N ALA A 34 -7.24 0.06 8.03
CA ALA A 34 -5.98 -0.15 7.37
C ALA A 34 -6.19 -0.21 5.85
N CYS A 35 -5.90 0.87 5.15
CA CYS A 35 -6.06 0.98 3.71
C CYS A 35 -4.75 0.63 2.98
N PHE A 36 -4.87 -0.18 1.93
CA PHE A 36 -3.77 -0.47 1.02
C PHE A 36 -3.31 0.82 0.34
N LEU A 37 -2.03 1.12 0.47
CA LEU A 37 -1.38 2.27 -0.15
C LEU A 37 -0.70 1.86 -1.45
N CYS A 38 0.26 0.93 -1.38
CA CYS A 38 1.02 0.45 -2.52
C CYS A 38 1.72 -0.88 -2.23
N GLU A 39 2.31 -1.48 -3.26
CA GLU A 39 3.22 -2.62 -3.13
C GLU A 39 4.57 -2.28 -3.78
N LYS A 40 5.66 -2.49 -3.02
CA LYS A 40 7.03 -2.20 -3.45
C LYS A 40 7.95 -3.37 -3.05
N GLN A 41 9.17 -3.40 -3.60
CA GLN A 41 10.22 -4.29 -3.08
C GLN A 41 10.55 -3.89 -1.63
N MET A 42 11.02 -4.83 -0.82
CA MET A 42 11.19 -4.65 0.63
C MET A 42 11.99 -3.40 0.99
N MET A 43 13.15 -3.18 0.34
CA MET A 43 14.00 -2.00 0.58
C MET A 43 13.24 -0.69 0.36
N TRP A 44 12.52 -0.56 -0.76
CA TRP A 44 11.72 0.63 -1.07
C TRP A 44 10.50 0.78 -0.16
N ALA A 45 9.90 -0.33 0.27
CA ALA A 45 8.80 -0.31 1.22
C ALA A 45 9.25 0.16 2.62
N GLU A 46 10.45 -0.23 3.05
CA GLU A 46 11.05 0.25 4.31
C GLU A 46 11.41 1.73 4.23
N MET A 47 12.01 2.19 3.12
CA MET A 47 12.28 3.61 2.89
C MET A 47 10.99 4.45 2.92
N LEU A 48 9.94 4.01 2.22
CA LEU A 48 8.64 4.66 2.25
C LEU A 48 8.04 4.65 3.65
N ALA A 49 8.11 3.53 4.37
CA ALA A 49 7.60 3.43 5.73
C ALA A 49 8.27 4.45 6.67
N GLU A 50 9.57 4.67 6.51
CA GLU A 50 10.30 5.67 7.31
C GLU A 50 9.86 7.10 6.97
N ALA A 51 9.72 7.43 5.68
CA ALA A 51 9.21 8.74 5.25
C ALA A 51 7.79 9.01 5.77
N LEU A 52 6.90 8.00 5.74
CA LEU A 52 5.55 8.10 6.29
C LEU A 52 5.58 8.35 7.81
N LYS A 53 6.41 7.62 8.56
CA LYS A 53 6.56 7.82 10.01
C LYS A 53 7.07 9.21 10.35
N ASN A 54 8.07 9.71 9.62
CA ASN A 54 8.60 11.07 9.79
C ASN A 54 7.54 12.15 9.56
N ASN A 55 6.50 11.85 8.79
CA ASN A 55 5.34 12.71 8.55
C ASN A 55 4.15 12.46 9.51
N GLY A 56 4.36 11.66 10.56
CA GLY A 56 3.35 11.32 11.57
C GLY A 56 2.30 10.32 11.11
N ILE A 57 2.56 9.55 10.04
CA ILE A 57 1.60 8.60 9.46
C ILE A 57 1.91 7.18 9.98
N PRO A 58 0.97 6.53 10.69
CA PRO A 58 1.11 5.13 11.07
C PRO A 58 1.17 4.23 9.84
N VAL A 59 2.08 3.25 9.84
CA VAL A 59 2.32 2.35 8.71
C VAL A 59 2.38 0.90 9.15
N VAL A 60 1.76 0.02 8.38
CA VAL A 60 1.86 -1.44 8.52
C VAL A 60 2.45 -2.02 7.25
N LEU A 61 3.52 -2.82 7.41
CA LEU A 61 4.16 -3.56 6.34
C LEU A 61 3.77 -5.03 6.40
N LYS A 62 3.26 -5.56 5.29
CA LYS A 62 2.92 -6.99 5.15
C LYS A 62 3.76 -7.63 4.05
N LYS A 63 4.72 -8.44 4.48
CA LYS A 63 5.55 -9.26 3.58
C LYS A 63 4.67 -10.28 2.85
N ARG A 64 4.93 -10.47 1.55
CA ARG A 64 4.21 -11.47 0.74
C ARG A 64 4.72 -12.88 0.99
N MET A 65 6.00 -13.03 1.34
CA MET A 65 6.67 -14.31 1.47
C MET A 65 6.87 -14.66 2.94
N GLY A 66 6.78 -15.95 3.25
CA GLY A 66 7.24 -16.47 4.54
C GLY A 66 8.77 -16.47 4.61
N MET A 67 9.31 -16.51 5.83
CA MET A 67 10.77 -16.41 6.09
C MET A 67 11.60 -17.38 5.24
N GLY A 68 11.16 -18.63 5.06
CA GLY A 68 11.90 -19.63 4.27
C GLY A 68 12.01 -19.27 2.77
N MET A 69 10.98 -18.67 2.19
CA MET A 69 11.04 -18.23 0.79
C MET A 69 11.81 -16.92 0.64
N ALA A 70 11.68 -15.99 1.59
CA ALA A 70 12.45 -14.76 1.60
C ALA A 70 13.97 -15.02 1.61
N LEU A 71 14.44 -15.99 2.42
CA LEU A 71 15.85 -16.40 2.43
C LEU A 71 16.31 -17.01 1.10
N LYS A 72 15.40 -17.70 0.37
CA LYS A 72 15.71 -18.35 -0.91
C LYS A 72 15.83 -17.35 -2.05
N VAL A 73 14.90 -16.40 -2.14
CA VAL A 73 14.86 -15.42 -3.25
C VAL A 73 15.68 -14.16 -2.96
N GLY A 74 16.07 -13.96 -1.70
CA GLY A 74 16.77 -12.78 -1.24
C GLY A 74 15.86 -11.55 -1.07
N PRO A 75 16.31 -10.54 -0.30
CA PRO A 75 15.52 -9.35 0.01
C PRO A 75 15.19 -8.49 -1.21
N MET A 76 15.98 -8.58 -2.29
CA MET A 76 15.72 -7.86 -3.55
C MET A 76 14.44 -8.33 -4.26
N MET A 77 14.06 -9.60 -4.09
CA MET A 77 12.87 -10.16 -4.72
C MET A 77 11.66 -10.19 -3.78
N GLU A 78 11.85 -9.92 -2.49
CA GLU A 78 10.76 -9.87 -1.53
C GLU A 78 9.93 -8.60 -1.75
N ARG A 79 8.63 -8.78 -2.01
CA ARG A 79 7.66 -7.69 -2.13
C ARG A 79 6.86 -7.52 -0.85
N CYS A 80 6.57 -6.26 -0.53
CA CYS A 80 5.85 -5.87 0.67
C CYS A 80 4.68 -4.97 0.31
N LYS A 81 3.53 -5.25 0.91
CA LYS A 81 2.35 -4.38 0.86
C LYS A 81 2.41 -3.38 1.99
N VAL A 82 2.17 -2.12 1.67
CA VAL A 82 2.15 -0.99 2.61
C VAL A 82 0.71 -0.60 2.89
N TYR A 83 0.38 -0.43 4.16
CA TYR A 83 -0.95 -0.02 4.62
C TYR A 83 -0.86 1.18 5.57
N VAL A 84 -1.86 2.06 5.50
CA VAL A 84 -1.99 3.25 6.36
C VAL A 84 -3.46 3.43 6.78
N PRO A 85 -3.76 4.11 7.90
CA PRO A 85 -5.14 4.46 8.27
C PRO A 85 -5.83 5.27 7.17
N PHE A 86 -7.14 5.07 6.97
CA PHE A 86 -7.91 5.83 5.99
C PHE A 86 -7.80 7.35 6.18
N SER A 87 -7.78 7.83 7.43
CA SER A 87 -7.61 9.25 7.75
C SER A 87 -6.30 9.86 7.23
N CYS A 88 -5.29 9.03 6.97
CA CYS A 88 -3.99 9.45 6.45
C CYS A 88 -3.78 9.06 4.98
N LEU A 89 -4.73 8.37 4.35
CA LEU A 89 -4.54 7.72 3.05
C LEU A 89 -4.19 8.73 1.95
N GLN A 90 -4.86 9.88 1.91
CA GLN A 90 -4.58 10.92 0.92
C GLN A 90 -3.18 11.50 1.08
N LYS A 91 -2.82 11.95 2.29
CA LYS A 91 -1.48 12.46 2.61
C LYS A 91 -0.38 11.42 2.32
N ALA A 92 -0.65 10.15 2.59
CA ALA A 92 0.29 9.08 2.29
C ALA A 92 0.50 8.88 0.77
N ARG A 93 -0.54 9.07 -0.05
CA ARG A 93 -0.43 9.02 -1.52
C ARG A 93 0.44 10.15 -2.05
N GLU A 94 0.27 11.37 -1.52
CA GLU A 94 1.11 12.52 -1.88
C GLU A 94 2.59 12.24 -1.62
N ILE A 95 2.93 11.66 -0.46
CA ILE A 95 4.31 11.26 -0.14
C ILE A 95 4.83 10.18 -1.10
N VAL A 96 3.99 9.21 -1.49
CA VAL A 96 4.36 8.20 -2.48
C VAL A 96 4.69 8.85 -3.82
N ASP A 97 3.85 9.78 -4.27
CA ASP A 97 4.05 10.47 -5.54
C ASP A 97 5.29 11.37 -5.50
N GLU A 98 5.55 12.07 -4.40
CA GLU A 98 6.78 12.84 -4.19
C GLU A 98 8.04 11.97 -4.22
N MET A 99 8.01 10.82 -3.54
CA MET A 99 9.17 9.92 -3.45
C MET A 99 9.44 9.13 -4.72
N PHE A 100 8.40 8.84 -5.52
CA PHE A 100 8.48 7.90 -6.64
C PHE A 100 7.93 8.47 -7.97
N SER A 101 7.84 9.79 -8.10
CA SER A 101 7.36 10.48 -9.31
C SER A 101 8.20 10.21 -10.56
N GLU A 102 9.40 9.65 -10.43
CA GLU A 102 10.32 9.36 -11.54
C GLU A 102 10.85 7.91 -11.53
N THR A 103 9.96 6.92 -11.65
CA THR A 103 10.38 5.55 -12.04
C THR A 103 9.46 4.93 -13.08
N ASN A 104 9.20 5.67 -14.16
CA ASN A 104 8.79 5.11 -15.46
C ASN A 104 9.99 5.06 -16.44
N GLY A 105 11.20 4.87 -15.90
CA GLY A 105 12.44 4.73 -16.67
C GLY A 105 12.96 3.30 -16.62
N SER A 106 12.64 2.53 -17.67
CA SER A 106 13.36 1.34 -18.17
C SER A 106 13.65 0.17 -17.22
N ASP A 107 12.78 -0.83 -17.23
CA ASP A 107 13.20 -2.25 -17.20
C ASP A 107 12.54 -2.95 -18.41
N VAL A 108 13.07 -2.62 -19.58
CA VAL A 108 13.04 -3.45 -20.80
C VAL A 108 14.45 -3.34 -21.37
N THR A 109 15.32 -4.27 -21.01
CA THR A 109 16.10 -5.15 -21.91
C THR A 109 16.92 -6.10 -21.06
#